data_AF-A0A1Y1WL29-F1
#
_entry.id   AF-A0A1Y1WL29-F1
#
_cell.length_a   1.000
_cell.length_b   1.000
_cell.length_c   1.000
_cell.angle_alpha   90.00
_cell.angle_beta   90.00
_cell.angle_gamma   90.00
#
_symmetry.space_group_name_H-M   'P 1'
#
loop_
_entity.id
_entity.type
_entity.pdbx_description
1 polymer ?
#
loop_
_entity_poly.entity_id
_entity_poly.type
_entity_poly.pdbx_seq_one_letter_code
_entity_poly.pdbx_strand_id
1 'polypeptide(L)'
;MRLARVTTGIVGVPVNPEARPQLIALYKRTLEEVKTKIPEKAVYRQSVEALTAHRLKIVEQNEDAEKIEALIDGGQLEELIKVANDELSLIGKMAEWKAWEPLEELAPPRQWEYFKKAPLRE
;
A
#
# COMPACT_ATOMS: atom_id res chain seq x y z
N MET A 1 9.58 31.30 -5.56
CA MET A 1 8.43 30.84 -4.75
C MET A 1 7.40 30.27 -5.69
N ARG A 2 7.23 28.94 -5.74
CA ARG A 2 6.18 28.31 -6.54
C ARG A 2 4.89 28.38 -5.73
N LEU A 3 3.80 28.80 -6.37
CA LEU A 3 2.47 28.91 -5.76
C LEU A 3 2.02 27.52 -5.26
N ALA A 4 1.58 27.45 -4.01
CA ALA A 4 0.98 26.24 -3.46
C ALA A 4 -0.20 25.79 -4.34
N ARG A 5 -0.33 24.48 -4.55
CA ARG A 5 -1.45 23.91 -5.31
C ARG A 5 -2.76 24.36 -4.65
N VAL A 6 -3.68 24.91 -5.44
CA VAL A 6 -4.94 25.47 -4.90
C VAL A 6 -5.97 24.38 -4.64
N THR A 7 -5.97 23.32 -5.45
CA THR A 7 -6.86 22.16 -5.30
C THR A 7 -6.21 20.89 -5.85
N THR A 8 -6.54 19.75 -5.25
CA THR A 8 -6.17 18.41 -5.73
C THR A 8 -7.03 17.97 -6.91
N GLY A 9 -8.19 18.60 -7.13
CA GLY A 9 -9.17 18.18 -8.13
C GLY A 9 -9.94 16.91 -7.75
N ILE A 10 -9.74 16.39 -6.54
CA ILE A 10 -10.39 15.19 -6.02
C ILE A 10 -11.31 15.60 -4.87
N VAL A 11 -12.58 15.17 -4.93
CA VAL A 11 -13.56 15.47 -3.88
C VAL A 11 -13.14 14.81 -2.57
N GLY A 12 -13.12 15.58 -1.49
CA GLY A 12 -12.81 15.08 -0.14
C GLY A 12 -11.32 14.90 0.17
N VAL A 13 -10.41 15.31 -0.74
CA VAL A 13 -8.96 15.29 -0.51
C VAL A 13 -8.44 16.73 -0.48
N PRO A 14 -8.27 17.36 0.70
CA PRO A 14 -7.77 18.72 0.79
C PRO A 14 -6.28 18.78 0.46
N VAL A 15 -5.81 19.89 -0.12
CA VAL A 15 -4.38 20.11 -0.35
C VAL A 15 -3.65 20.21 0.99
N ASN A 16 -2.51 19.53 1.09
CA ASN A 16 -1.70 19.55 2.29
C ASN A 16 -0.33 20.22 2.01
N PRO A 17 -0.06 21.40 2.58
CA PRO A 17 1.22 22.09 2.42
C PRO A 17 2.43 21.30 2.92
N GLU A 18 2.23 20.47 3.95
CA GLU A 18 3.28 19.68 4.61
C GLU A 18 3.20 18.19 4.22
N ALA A 19 2.70 17.89 3.01
CA ALA A 19 2.48 16.52 2.55
C ALA A 19 3.77 15.66 2.57
N ARG A 20 4.89 16.22 2.11
CA ARG A 20 6.18 15.51 2.05
C ARG A 20 6.70 15.07 3.43
N PRO A 21 6.91 15.97 4.41
CA PRO A 21 7.39 15.55 5.72
C PRO A 21 6.42 14.59 6.43
N GLN A 22 5.11 14.79 6.27
CA GLN A 22 4.12 13.84 6.79
C GLN A 22 4.27 12.45 6.17
N LEU A 23 4.43 12.37 4.84
CA LEU A 23 4.59 11.10 4.14
C LEU A 23 5.86 10.36 4.57
N ILE A 24 6.98 11.07 4.77
CA ILE A 24 8.23 10.50 5.30
C ILE A 24 8.00 9.90 6.69
N ALA A 25 7.33 10.64 7.59
CA ALA A 25 7.04 10.18 8.93
C ALA A 25 6.15 8.92 8.92
N LEU A 26 5.12 8.90 8.06
CA LEU A 26 4.22 7.76 7.92
C LEU A 26 4.95 6.52 7.38
N TYR A 27 5.81 6.65 6.38
CA TYR A 27 6.57 5.53 5.85
C TYR A 27 7.57 4.96 6.87
N LYS A 28 8.26 5.83 7.63
CA LYS A 28 9.14 5.38 8.72
C LYS A 28 8.37 4.59 9.76
N ARG A 29 7.22 5.11 10.21
CA ARG A 29 6.33 4.42 11.13
C ARG A 29 5.82 3.09 10.57
N THR A 30 5.46 3.05 9.29
CA THR A 30 4.97 1.83 8.61
C THR A 30 6.05 0.75 8.63
N LEU A 31 7.30 1.09 8.30
CA LEU A 31 8.42 0.16 8.34
C LEU A 31 8.71 -0.37 9.75
N GLU A 32 8.56 0.46 10.79
CA GLU A 32 8.71 0.04 12.18
C GLU A 32 7.60 -0.93 12.60
N GLU A 33 6.34 -0.55 12.36
CA GLU A 33 5.16 -1.34 12.75
C GLU A 33 5.13 -2.72 12.07
N VAL A 34 5.47 -2.80 10.78
CA VAL A 34 5.57 -4.07 10.05
C VAL A 34 6.62 -4.98 10.68
N LYS A 35 7.79 -4.45 11.02
CA LYS A 35 8.89 -5.22 11.61
C LYS A 35 8.54 -5.74 13.00
N THR A 36 7.81 -4.96 13.79
CA THR A 36 7.41 -5.34 15.15
C THR A 36 6.29 -6.37 15.16
N LYS A 37 5.29 -6.24 14.28
CA LYS A 37 4.05 -7.03 14.35
C LYS A 37 4.05 -8.27 13.46
N ILE A 38 4.84 -8.31 12.39
CA ILE A 38 4.74 -9.32 11.34
C ILE A 38 6.09 -10.07 11.20
N PRO A 39 6.09 -11.42 11.13
CA PRO A 39 7.32 -12.20 10.98
C PRO A 39 7.97 -12.04 9.59
N GLU A 40 9.29 -12.16 9.50
CA GLU A 40 10.08 -11.98 8.26
C GLU A 40 9.71 -12.94 7.12
N LYS A 41 9.25 -14.14 7.47
CA LYS A 41 8.82 -15.14 6.48
C LYS A 41 7.52 -14.75 5.76
N ALA A 42 6.73 -13.84 6.31
CA ALA A 42 5.47 -13.45 5.70
C ALA A 42 5.73 -12.65 4.42
N VAL A 43 5.16 -13.12 3.30
CA VAL A 43 5.26 -12.44 2.00
C VAL A 43 4.74 -11.01 2.08
N TYR A 44 3.67 -10.79 2.86
CA TYR A 44 3.11 -9.45 3.09
C TYR A 44 4.15 -8.47 3.67
N ARG A 45 4.95 -8.89 4.66
CA ARG A 45 6.02 -8.06 5.22
C ARG A 45 7.05 -7.70 4.15
N GLN A 46 7.51 -8.68 3.39
CA GLN A 46 8.52 -8.47 2.34
C GLN A 46 8.02 -7.48 1.27
N SER A 47 6.76 -7.62 0.84
CA SER A 47 6.17 -6.71 -0.14
C SER A 47 6.03 -5.28 0.38
N VAL A 48 5.54 -5.12 1.62
CA VAL A 48 5.32 -3.79 2.21
C VAL A 48 6.66 -3.11 2.50
N GLU A 49 7.65 -3.84 3.01
CA GLU A 49 8.99 -3.30 3.25
C GLU A 49 9.65 -2.84 1.94
N ALA A 50 9.63 -3.68 0.89
CA ALA A 50 10.24 -3.33 -0.39
C ALA A 50 9.58 -2.09 -1.02
N LEU A 51 8.25 -2.06 -1.04
CA LEU A 51 7.50 -0.95 -1.63
C LEU A 51 7.67 0.35 -0.82
N THR A 52 7.57 0.27 0.50
CA THR A 52 7.67 1.44 1.39
C THR A 52 9.10 1.99 1.40
N ALA A 53 10.12 1.13 1.41
CA ALA A 53 11.51 1.57 1.35
C ALA A 53 11.85 2.23 0.01
N HIS A 54 11.34 1.68 -1.10
CA HIS A 54 11.50 2.29 -2.42
C HIS A 54 10.86 3.69 -2.49
N ARG A 55 9.61 3.82 -2.03
CA ARG A 55 8.90 5.10 -2.00
C ARG A 55 9.56 6.10 -1.06
N LEU A 56 9.97 5.66 0.13
CA LEU A 56 10.68 6.51 1.09
C LEU A 56 11.97 7.09 0.49
N LYS A 57 12.76 6.26 -0.21
CA LYS A 57 13.97 6.70 -0.89
C LYS A 57 13.69 7.80 -1.91
N ILE A 58 12.63 7.66 -2.72
CA ILE A 58 12.25 8.68 -3.72
C ILE A 58 11.86 10.00 -3.04
N VAL A 59 11.05 9.93 -1.97
CA VAL A 59 10.56 11.12 -1.24
C VAL A 59 11.69 11.84 -0.49
N GLU A 60 12.68 11.09 0.03
CA GLU A 60 13.84 11.70 0.68
C GLU A 60 14.79 12.35 -0.34
N GLN A 61 14.97 11.76 -1.53
CA GLN A 61 15.87 12.27 -2.57
C GLN A 61 15.34 13.48 -3.34
N ASN A 62 14.03 13.70 -3.36
CA ASN A 62 13.40 14.77 -4.12
C ASN A 62 12.63 15.72 -3.20
N GLU A 63 12.71 17.01 -3.46
CA GLU A 63 11.93 18.04 -2.76
C GLU A 63 10.69 18.46 -3.55
N ASP A 64 10.73 18.34 -4.88
CA ASP A 64 9.63 18.71 -5.77
C ASP A 64 8.52 17.66 -5.77
N ALA A 65 7.30 18.06 -5.40
CA ALA A 65 6.13 17.19 -5.39
C ALA A 65 5.84 16.53 -6.75
N GLU A 66 5.84 17.30 -7.84
CA GLU A 66 5.58 16.79 -9.20
C GLU A 66 6.58 15.70 -9.62
N LYS A 67 7.86 15.83 -9.24
CA LYS A 67 8.88 14.82 -9.53
C LYS A 67 8.64 13.56 -8.70
N ILE A 68 8.29 13.71 -7.43
CA ILE A 68 7.95 12.58 -6.56
C ILE A 68 6.75 11.81 -7.13
N GLU A 69 5.69 12.53 -7.51
CA GLU A 69 4.47 11.95 -8.09
C GLU A 69 4.78 11.18 -9.39
N ALA A 70 5.58 11.77 -10.28
CA ALA A 70 5.99 11.12 -11.53
C ALA A 70 6.89 9.89 -11.32
N LEU A 71 7.77 9.91 -10.31
CA LEU A 71 8.67 8.78 -10.02
C LEU A 71 7.96 7.63 -9.31
N ILE A 72 6.98 7.93 -8.44
CA ILE A 72 6.21 6.91 -7.72
C ILE A 72 5.10 6.33 -8.59
N ASP A 73 4.57 7.11 -9.54
CA ASP A 73 3.47 6.76 -10.43
C ASP A 73 2.26 6.16 -9.68
N GLY A 74 1.89 6.84 -8.58
CA GLY A 74 0.90 6.35 -7.62
C GLY A 74 -0.18 7.36 -7.26
N GLY A 75 -0.37 8.40 -8.08
CA GLY A 75 -1.28 9.51 -7.81
C GLY A 75 -0.61 10.67 -7.09
N GLN A 76 -1.43 11.55 -6.50
CA GLN A 76 -0.96 12.75 -5.79
C GLN A 76 -0.37 12.41 -4.41
N LEU A 77 0.48 13.28 -3.87
CA LEU A 77 1.04 13.09 -2.53
C LEU A 77 -0.04 12.89 -1.45
N GLU A 78 -1.15 13.62 -1.52
CA GLU A 78 -2.26 13.51 -0.59
C GLU A 78 -2.94 12.14 -0.63
N GLU A 79 -3.05 11.54 -1.81
CA GLU A 79 -3.58 10.18 -1.97
C GLU A 79 -2.62 9.16 -1.38
N LEU A 80 -1.31 9.34 -1.60
CA LEU A 80 -0.28 8.49 -1.00
C LEU A 80 -0.28 8.55 0.53
N ILE A 81 -0.55 9.73 1.12
CA ILE A 81 -0.72 9.87 2.57
C ILE A 81 -1.92 9.05 3.05
N LYS A 82 -3.04 9.11 2.34
CA LYS A 82 -4.23 8.33 2.69
C LYS A 82 -3.92 6.83 2.62
N VAL A 83 -3.30 6.38 1.53
CA VAL A 83 -2.86 4.99 1.36
C VAL A 83 -1.91 4.55 2.46
N ALA A 84 -0.96 5.40 2.86
CA ALA A 84 -0.03 5.08 3.95
C ALA A 84 -0.74 4.94 5.32
N ASN A 85 -1.76 5.75 5.59
CA ASN A 85 -2.58 5.60 6.80
C ASN A 85 -3.46 4.34 6.78
N ASP A 86 -4.02 4.02 5.62
CA ASP A 86 -4.79 2.81 5.41
C ASP A 86 -3.89 1.57 5.60
N GLU A 87 -2.65 1.62 5.09
CA GLU A 87 -1.65 0.57 5.27
C GLU A 87 -1.28 0.38 6.74
N LEU A 88 -1.04 1.46 7.49
CA LEU A 88 -0.81 1.39 8.95
C LEU A 88 -1.97 0.71 9.70
N SER A 89 -3.20 1.03 9.31
CA SER A 89 -4.39 0.42 9.87
C SER A 89 -4.51 -1.06 9.48
N LEU A 90 -4.16 -1.39 8.24
CA LEU A 90 -4.13 -2.76 7.72
C LEU A 90 -3.11 -3.61 8.45
N ILE A 91 -1.91 -3.10 8.73
CA ILE A 91 -0.87 -3.81 9.49
C ILE A 91 -1.39 -4.25 10.87
N GLY A 92 -2.17 -3.39 11.54
CA GLY A 92 -2.84 -3.74 12.79
C GLY A 92 -3.78 -4.94 12.65
N LYS A 93 -4.58 -4.96 11.59
CA LYS A 93 -5.51 -6.07 11.30
C LYS A 93 -4.79 -7.34 10.85
N MET A 94 -3.77 -7.20 10.01
CA MET A 94 -2.95 -8.33 9.53
C MET A 94 -2.22 -9.02 10.69
N ALA A 95 -1.82 -8.27 11.72
CA ALA A 95 -1.26 -8.83 12.94
C ALA A 95 -2.25 -9.73 13.70
N GLU A 96 -3.53 -9.35 13.70
CA GLU A 96 -4.61 -10.13 14.32
C GLU A 96 -4.99 -11.35 13.48
N TRP A 97 -5.16 -11.16 12.16
CA TRP A 97 -5.63 -12.20 11.24
C TRP A 97 -4.59 -13.25 10.88
N LYS A 98 -3.30 -12.93 11.01
CA LYS A 98 -2.17 -13.84 10.74
C LYS A 98 -2.29 -14.56 9.39
N ALA A 99 -2.64 -13.83 8.34
CA ALA A 99 -2.87 -14.36 6.99
C ALA A 99 -1.67 -15.08 6.34
N TRP A 100 -0.51 -15.08 6.99
CA TRP A 100 0.68 -15.84 6.60
C TRP A 100 0.69 -17.29 7.13
N GLU A 101 -0.27 -17.67 7.96
CA GLU A 101 -0.44 -19.04 8.42
C GLU A 101 -1.07 -19.91 7.31
N PRO A 102 -0.89 -21.24 7.36
CA PRO A 102 -1.57 -22.15 6.46
C PRO A 102 -3.09 -21.96 6.53
N LEU A 103 -3.77 -22.31 5.44
CA LEU A 103 -5.21 -22.22 5.33
C LEU A 103 -5.91 -22.98 6.47
N GLU A 104 -6.79 -22.31 7.21
CA GLU A 104 -7.53 -22.89 8.34
C GLU A 104 -8.49 -24.00 7.86
N GLU A 105 -9.20 -23.75 6.76
CA GLU A 105 -10.14 -24.71 6.17
C GLU A 105 -9.79 -25.02 4.71
N LEU A 106 -9.45 -26.27 4.43
CA LEU A 106 -9.22 -26.72 3.06
C LEU A 106 -10.52 -26.69 2.26
N ALA A 107 -10.42 -26.30 0.98
CA ALA A 107 -11.57 -26.30 0.09
C ALA A 107 -12.17 -27.72 -0.02
N PRO A 108 -13.51 -27.86 0.11
CA PRO A 108 -14.18 -29.13 -0.12
C PRO A 108 -13.91 -29.66 -1.54
N PRO A 109 -13.90 -30.99 -1.73
CA PRO A 109 -13.75 -31.57 -3.06
C PRO A 109 -14.80 -30.98 -4.03
N ARG A 110 -14.36 -30.61 -5.23
CA ARG A 110 -15.19 -30.05 -6.32
C ARG A 110 -15.78 -28.65 -6.08
N GLN A 111 -15.45 -27.95 -4.98
CA GLN A 111 -15.94 -26.58 -4.70
C GLN A 111 -15.57 -25.58 -5.82
N TRP A 112 -14.36 -25.71 -6.36
CA TRP A 112 -13.83 -24.84 -7.43
C TRP A 112 -13.94 -25.48 -8.83
N GLU A 113 -14.71 -26.57 -8.97
CA GLU A 113 -15.07 -27.12 -10.28
C GLU A 113 -16.32 -26.41 -10.80
N TYR A 114 -16.11 -25.43 -11.68
CA TYR A 114 -17.19 -24.75 -12.40
C TYR A 114 -17.76 -25.63 -13.53
N PHE A 115 -18.47 -25.02 -14.49
CA PHE A 115 -19.06 -25.72 -15.64
C PHE A 115 -17.98 -26.32 -16.55
N LYS A 116 -17.93 -27.65 -16.66
CA LYS A 116 -17.13 -28.35 -17.68
C LYS A 116 -17.76 -28.07 -19.05
N LYS A 117 -16.95 -27.63 -20.02
CA LYS A 117 -17.44 -27.39 -21.40
C LYS A 117 -18.12 -28.66 -21.92
N ALA A 118 -19.30 -28.50 -22.52
CA ALA A 118 -19.98 -29.59 -23.20
C ALA A 118 -19.03 -30.18 -24.27
N PRO A 119 -18.96 -31.51 -24.42
CA PRO A 119 -18.16 -32.11 -25.49
C PRO A 119 -18.64 -31.57 -26.83
N LEU A 120 -17.69 -31.17 -27.68
CA LEU A 120 -17.97 -30.81 -29.07
C LEU A 120 -18.66 -32.03 -29.70
N ARG A 121 -19.89 -31.84 -30.19
CA ARG A 121 -20.56 -32.85 -31.00
C ARG A 121 -19.88 -32.85 -32.35
N GLU A 122 -19.24 -33.97 -32.70
CA GLU A 122 -18.72 -34.26 -34.05
C GLU A 122 -19.87 -34.46 -35.05
#